data_AF-A0A7S0Q9M6-F1
#
_entry.id   AF-A0A7S0Q9M6-F1
#
_cell.length_a   1.000
_cell.length_b   1.000
_cell.length_c   1.000
_cell.angle_alpha   90.00
_cell.angle_beta   90.00
_cell.angle_gamma   90.00
#
_symmetry.space_group_name_H-M   'P 1'
#
loop_
_entity.id
_entity.type
_entity.pdbx_description
1 polymer ?
#
loop_
_entity_poly.entity_id
_entity_poly.type
_entity_poly.pdbx_seq_one_letter_code
_entity_poly.pdbx_strand_id
1 'polypeptide(L)'
;MEKRFRLNKTSSLHLAAGSGDVDTVELFAKNKRSLFIGGICVTIAHLDPSGASLLSLAASGGHVNVVQFLVQMPLPEHAGVNGPTNSGTTPLMYASEGGHEAIVQLLIASKANPNSVNAMGETALHHAARNKDIHTRDRIMTLLNEAGADPSARNGKSKCANDLIYADAAPSPALASASAGEGTLARPGALPTGQE
;
A
#
# COMPACT_ATOMS: atom_id res chain seq x y z
N MET A 1 -31.27 24.99 -18.43
CA MET A 1 -30.93 23.58 -18.65
C MET A 1 -29.94 23.16 -17.58
N GLU A 2 -30.45 22.75 -16.42
CA GLU A 2 -29.62 22.17 -15.38
C GLU A 2 -29.12 20.83 -15.89
N LYS A 3 -27.84 20.77 -16.29
CA LYS A 3 -27.16 19.49 -16.39
C LYS A 3 -27.23 18.90 -15.00
N ARG A 4 -28.19 18.00 -14.77
CA ARG A 4 -28.14 17.02 -13.70
C ARG A 4 -26.85 16.26 -13.93
N PHE A 5 -25.76 16.78 -13.37
CA PHE A 5 -24.60 15.97 -13.04
C PHE A 5 -25.20 14.80 -12.29
N ARG A 6 -25.20 13.62 -12.93
CA ARG A 6 -25.18 12.38 -12.19
C ARG A 6 -23.94 12.51 -11.33
N LEU A 7 -24.11 13.07 -10.13
CA LEU A 7 -23.10 13.07 -9.10
C LEU A 7 -22.92 11.59 -8.78
N ASN A 8 -22.02 10.97 -9.53
CA ASN A 8 -21.29 9.80 -9.10
C ASN A 8 -20.93 10.02 -7.63
N LYS A 9 -21.10 8.97 -6.83
CA LYS A 9 -20.96 8.98 -5.37
C LYS A 9 -19.58 9.46 -4.85
N THR A 10 -18.66 9.81 -5.74
CA THR A 10 -17.35 10.40 -5.47
C THR A 10 -17.52 11.89 -5.14
N SER A 11 -17.25 12.30 -3.91
CA SER A 11 -17.38 13.70 -3.53
C SER A 11 -16.43 14.57 -4.36
N SER A 12 -16.84 15.77 -4.75
CA SER A 12 -15.99 16.72 -5.51
C SER A 12 -14.60 16.92 -4.89
N LEU A 13 -14.50 16.81 -3.56
CA LEU A 13 -13.23 16.91 -2.82
C LEU A 13 -12.32 15.69 -3.03
N HIS A 14 -12.88 14.48 -3.17
CA HIS A 14 -12.13 13.26 -3.49
C HIS A 14 -11.51 13.33 -4.88
N LEU A 15 -12.27 13.84 -5.86
CA LEU A 15 -11.76 14.08 -7.21
C LEU A 15 -10.62 15.10 -7.21
N ALA A 16 -10.78 16.21 -6.47
CA ALA A 16 -9.75 17.23 -6.32
C ALA A 16 -8.43 16.67 -5.74
N ALA A 17 -8.52 15.87 -4.67
CA ALA A 17 -7.32 15.24 -4.10
C ALA A 17 -6.68 14.23 -5.06
N GLY A 18 -7.47 13.46 -5.80
CA GLY A 18 -6.98 12.54 -6.82
C GLY A 18 -6.39 13.23 -8.06
N SER A 19 -6.84 14.45 -8.38
CA SER A 19 -6.29 15.27 -9.47
C SER A 19 -5.14 16.18 -9.05
N GLY A 20 -4.83 16.26 -7.75
CA GLY A 20 -3.76 17.11 -7.23
C GLY A 20 -4.14 18.58 -7.11
N ASP A 21 -5.44 18.90 -7.06
CA ASP A 21 -5.93 20.27 -6.91
C ASP A 21 -5.76 20.73 -5.45
N VAL A 22 -4.56 21.23 -5.14
CA VAL A 22 -4.17 21.66 -3.80
C VAL A 22 -5.04 22.81 -3.32
N ASP A 23 -5.38 23.75 -4.20
CA ASP A 23 -6.16 24.94 -3.86
C ASP A 23 -7.53 24.57 -3.29
N THR A 24 -8.25 23.64 -3.92
CA THR A 24 -9.53 23.17 -3.37
C THR A 24 -9.34 22.42 -2.05
N VAL A 25 -8.33 21.56 -1.91
CA VAL A 25 -8.07 20.87 -0.64
C VAL A 25 -7.75 21.85 0.49
N GLU A 26 -6.88 22.83 0.23
CA GLU A 26 -6.53 23.88 1.18
C GLU A 26 -7.72 24.77 1.53
N LEU A 27 -8.51 25.16 0.53
CA LEU A 27 -9.67 26.02 0.73
C LEU A 27 -10.67 25.37 1.68
N PHE A 28 -10.89 24.06 1.55
CA PHE A 28 -11.80 23.31 2.43
C PHE A 28 -11.23 23.17 3.84
N ALA A 29 -9.93 22.92 3.97
CA ALA A 29 -9.26 22.83 5.26
C ALA A 29 -9.23 24.17 6.00
N LYS A 30 -8.84 25.26 5.34
CA LYS A 30 -8.74 26.62 5.92
C LYS A 30 -10.11 27.15 6.35
N ASN A 31 -11.15 26.95 5.56
CA ASN A 31 -12.49 27.45 5.90
C ASN A 31 -13.27 26.56 6.88
N LYS A 32 -12.72 25.41 7.35
CA LYS A 32 -13.47 24.37 8.07
C LYS A 32 -14.83 24.07 7.40
N ARG A 33 -14.89 24.22 6.08
CA ARG A 33 -16.16 24.22 5.34
C ARG A 33 -16.56 22.78 5.12
N SER A 34 -17.53 22.32 5.88
CA SER A 34 -18.33 21.17 5.50
C SER A 34 -19.12 21.55 4.25
N LEU A 35 -18.82 20.92 3.11
CA LEU A 35 -19.63 21.10 1.92
C LEU A 35 -20.84 20.19 2.03
N PHE A 36 -22.03 20.77 2.00
CA PHE A 36 -23.27 20.01 1.86
C PHE A 36 -23.54 19.82 0.36
N ILE A 37 -23.23 18.63 -0.16
CA ILE A 37 -23.65 18.24 -1.51
C ILE A 37 -24.77 17.20 -1.36
N GLY A 38 -25.98 17.53 -1.82
CA GLY A 38 -27.10 16.59 -1.84
C GLY A 38 -27.54 16.05 -0.45
N GLY A 39 -27.29 16.80 0.63
CA GLY A 39 -27.63 16.41 2.01
C GLY A 39 -26.53 15.64 2.75
N ILE A 40 -25.37 15.39 2.13
CA ILE A 40 -24.22 14.74 2.77
C ILE A 40 -23.21 15.81 3.21
N CYS A 41 -22.82 15.77 4.48
CA CYS A 41 -21.74 16.55 5.06
C CYS A 41 -20.39 15.95 4.60
N VAL A 42 -19.72 16.60 3.63
CA VAL A 42 -18.40 16.17 3.17
C VAL A 42 -17.33 16.99 3.88
N THR A 43 -16.43 16.30 4.58
CA THR A 43 -15.25 16.89 5.25
C THR A 43 -13.97 16.22 4.76
N ILE A 44 -12.81 16.76 5.13
CA ILE A 44 -11.51 16.16 4.82
C ILE A 44 -11.32 14.74 5.41
N ALA A 45 -12.16 14.36 6.37
CA ALA A 45 -12.16 13.03 6.98
C ALA A 45 -13.13 12.04 6.32
N HIS A 46 -13.94 12.49 5.35
CA HIS A 46 -14.94 11.62 4.73
C HIS A 46 -14.27 10.62 3.77
N LEU A 47 -14.70 9.37 3.83
CA LEU A 47 -14.26 8.30 2.94
C LEU A 47 -15.12 8.27 1.67
N ASP A 48 -14.48 7.96 0.55
CA ASP A 48 -15.12 7.69 -0.74
C ASP A 48 -16.00 6.41 -0.63
N PRO A 49 -16.98 6.15 -1.51
CA PRO A 49 -17.72 4.88 -1.58
C PRO A 49 -16.84 3.62 -1.61
N SER A 50 -15.60 3.73 -2.08
CA SER A 50 -14.59 2.66 -2.04
C SER A 50 -13.91 2.47 -0.67
N GLY A 51 -14.24 3.31 0.31
CA GLY A 51 -13.55 3.42 1.60
C GLY A 51 -12.25 4.23 1.53
N ALA A 52 -11.90 4.77 0.36
CA ALA A 52 -10.67 5.54 0.18
C ALA A 52 -10.75 6.92 0.86
N SER A 53 -9.76 7.23 1.70
CA SER A 53 -9.56 8.59 2.23
C SER A 53 -8.98 9.52 1.16
N LEU A 54 -9.09 10.83 1.36
CA LEU A 54 -8.42 11.82 0.49
C LEU A 54 -6.93 11.56 0.37
N LEU A 55 -6.30 11.15 1.48
CA LEU A 55 -4.88 10.83 1.52
C LEU A 55 -4.55 9.63 0.63
N SER A 56 -5.39 8.58 0.64
CA SER A 56 -5.18 7.41 -0.23
C SER A 56 -5.31 7.75 -1.72
N LEU A 57 -6.24 8.64 -2.08
CA LEU A 57 -6.41 9.11 -3.47
C LEU A 57 -5.24 9.99 -3.91
N ALA A 58 -4.80 10.92 -3.07
CA ALA A 58 -3.64 11.76 -3.34
C ALA A 58 -2.35 10.93 -3.44
N ALA A 59 -2.20 9.91 -2.59
CA ALA A 59 -1.08 8.96 -2.62
C ALA A 59 -1.09 8.11 -3.91
N SER A 60 -2.26 7.66 -4.35
CA SER A 60 -2.45 6.94 -5.62
C SER A 60 -2.15 7.81 -6.84
N GLY A 61 -2.46 9.11 -6.77
CA GLY A 61 -2.21 10.07 -7.84
C GLY A 61 -0.80 10.66 -7.88
N GLY A 62 0.06 10.40 -6.88
CA GLY A 62 1.41 10.96 -6.84
C GLY A 62 1.49 12.42 -6.40
N HIS A 63 0.43 12.96 -5.77
CA HIS A 63 0.33 14.39 -5.45
C HIS A 63 0.95 14.73 -4.10
N VAL A 64 2.28 14.88 -4.07
CA VAL A 64 3.09 15.12 -2.86
C VAL A 64 2.57 16.31 -2.03
N ASN A 65 2.24 17.43 -2.66
CA ASN A 65 1.79 18.64 -1.96
C ASN A 65 0.48 18.40 -1.18
N VAL A 66 -0.47 17.70 -1.80
CA VAL A 66 -1.76 17.35 -1.17
C VAL A 66 -1.52 16.38 -0.01
N VAL A 67 -0.69 15.36 -0.20
CA VAL A 67 -0.33 14.39 0.86
C VAL A 67 0.32 15.11 2.04
N GLN A 68 1.31 15.96 1.77
CA GLN A 68 2.04 16.68 2.81
C GLN A 68 1.11 17.57 3.64
N PHE A 69 0.16 18.25 2.98
CA PHE A 69 -0.84 19.07 3.65
C PHE A 69 -1.79 18.22 4.51
N LEU A 70 -2.31 17.11 3.96
CA LEU A 70 -3.23 16.21 4.67
C LEU A 70 -2.57 15.52 5.88
N VAL A 71 -1.29 15.16 5.77
CA VAL A 71 -0.50 14.55 6.86
C VAL A 71 -0.30 15.50 8.03
N GLN A 72 -0.13 16.80 7.77
CA GLN A 72 0.01 17.81 8.82
C GLN A 72 -1.32 18.13 9.51
N MET A 73 -2.45 17.72 8.92
CA MET A 73 -3.76 17.95 9.49
C MET A 73 -4.11 16.85 10.51
N PRO A 74 -4.75 17.21 11.65
CA PRO A 74 -5.23 16.24 12.61
C PRO A 74 -6.48 15.55 12.05
N LEU A 75 -6.26 14.46 11.32
CA LEU A 75 -7.30 13.60 10.78
C LEU A 75 -7.60 12.43 11.74
N PRO A 76 -8.87 12.00 11.82
CA PRO A 76 -9.23 10.78 12.54
C PRO A 76 -8.56 9.55 11.90
N GLU A 77 -8.30 8.52 12.71
CA GLU A 77 -7.48 7.34 12.35
C GLU A 77 -7.88 6.70 11.01
N HIS A 78 -9.20 6.55 10.77
CA HIS A 78 -9.74 6.00 9.52
C HIS A 78 -9.49 6.83 8.26
N ALA A 79 -9.18 8.12 8.40
CA ALA A 79 -8.90 9.04 7.30
C ALA A 79 -7.43 9.49 7.27
N GLY A 80 -6.63 9.03 8.24
CA GLY A 80 -5.21 9.32 8.37
C GLY A 80 -4.32 8.37 7.57
N VAL A 81 -3.03 8.36 7.90
CA VAL A 81 -1.97 7.63 7.19
C VAL A 81 -2.13 6.10 7.19
N ASN A 82 -2.86 5.57 8.17
CA ASN A 82 -3.14 4.15 8.31
C ASN A 82 -4.58 3.78 7.93
N GLY A 83 -5.38 4.74 7.46
CA GLY A 83 -6.79 4.54 7.11
C GLY A 83 -6.95 3.50 5.99
N PRO A 84 -7.49 2.30 6.25
CA PRO A 84 -7.66 1.29 5.22
C PRO A 84 -8.89 1.59 4.36
N THR A 85 -8.82 1.26 3.07
CA THR A 85 -9.99 1.23 2.19
C THR A 85 -10.90 0.04 2.49
N ASN A 86 -12.03 -0.09 1.78
CA ASN A 86 -12.91 -1.27 1.92
C ASN A 86 -12.19 -2.59 1.56
N SER A 87 -11.11 -2.54 0.78
CA SER A 87 -10.26 -3.70 0.47
C SER A 87 -9.11 -3.90 1.45
N GLY A 88 -9.03 -3.10 2.53
CA GLY A 88 -7.92 -3.12 3.47
C GLY A 88 -6.65 -2.43 2.95
N THR A 89 -6.72 -1.75 1.81
CA THR A 89 -5.54 -1.13 1.20
C THR A 89 -5.20 0.18 1.93
N THR A 90 -3.95 0.40 2.30
CA THR A 90 -3.51 1.64 2.97
C THR A 90 -2.96 2.66 1.97
N PRO A 91 -2.90 3.96 2.32
CA PRO A 91 -2.27 4.98 1.48
C PRO A 91 -0.82 4.63 1.11
N LEU A 92 -0.09 3.98 2.02
CA LEU A 92 1.30 3.55 1.79
C LEU A 92 1.39 2.48 0.71
N MET A 93 0.43 1.55 0.63
CA MET A 93 0.36 0.55 -0.44
C MET A 93 0.15 1.21 -1.81
N TYR A 94 -0.77 2.17 -1.92
CA TYR A 94 -1.00 2.91 -3.16
C TYR A 94 0.24 3.70 -3.60
N ALA A 95 0.88 4.42 -2.68
CA ALA A 95 2.11 5.16 -2.98
C ALA A 95 3.24 4.23 -3.46
N SER A 96 3.33 3.03 -2.85
CA SER A 96 4.35 2.03 -3.19
C SER A 96 4.10 1.42 -4.57
N GLU A 97 2.85 1.13 -4.92
CA GLU A 97 2.46 0.63 -6.25
C GLU A 97 2.69 1.67 -7.35
N GLY A 98 2.37 2.93 -7.07
CA GLY A 98 2.60 4.05 -7.99
C GLY A 98 4.07 4.49 -8.12
N GLY A 99 4.99 3.91 -7.34
CA GLY A 99 6.40 4.27 -7.41
C GLY A 99 6.73 5.66 -6.82
N HIS A 100 5.84 6.23 -6.02
CA HIS A 100 5.95 7.61 -5.52
C HIS A 100 6.83 7.71 -4.27
N GLU A 101 8.16 7.64 -4.46
CA GLU A 101 9.16 7.66 -3.37
C GLU A 101 8.93 8.78 -2.35
N ALA A 102 8.71 10.02 -2.80
CA ALA A 102 8.52 11.16 -1.91
C ALA A 102 7.29 10.98 -0.99
N ILE A 103 6.22 10.38 -1.50
CA ILE A 103 4.99 10.11 -0.72
C ILE A 103 5.25 8.99 0.27
N VAL A 104 5.96 7.93 -0.14
CA VAL A 104 6.34 6.83 0.74
C VAL A 104 7.16 7.36 1.94
N GLN A 105 8.16 8.21 1.68
CA GLN A 105 8.96 8.82 2.75
C GLN A 105 8.11 9.68 3.69
N LEU A 106 7.20 10.51 3.16
CA LEU A 106 6.29 11.32 3.98
C LEU A 106 5.38 10.45 4.85
N LEU A 107 4.81 9.38 4.30
CA LEU A 107 3.94 8.47 5.04
C LEU A 107 4.70 7.72 6.14
N ILE A 108 5.92 7.25 5.86
CA ILE A 108 6.79 6.60 6.86
C ILE A 108 7.14 7.59 7.98
N ALA A 109 7.53 8.82 7.64
CA ALA A 109 7.81 9.88 8.62
C ALA A 109 6.58 10.19 9.50
N SER A 110 5.39 9.94 8.96
CA SER A 110 4.10 10.13 9.65
C SER A 110 3.64 8.91 10.44
N LYS A 111 4.52 7.92 10.65
CA LYS A 111 4.23 6.65 11.36
C LYS A 111 3.18 5.78 10.65
N ALA A 112 3.19 5.76 9.32
CA ALA A 112 2.46 4.73 8.58
C ALA A 112 3.02 3.34 8.91
N ASN A 113 2.15 2.35 9.09
CA ASN A 113 2.53 0.98 9.38
C ASN A 113 2.83 0.22 8.08
N PRO A 114 4.11 -0.15 7.82
CA PRO A 114 4.49 -0.85 6.60
C PRO A 114 4.09 -2.33 6.59
N ASN A 115 3.80 -2.90 7.77
CA ASN A 115 3.39 -4.30 7.94
C ASN A 115 1.87 -4.49 7.89
N SER A 116 1.11 -3.43 7.61
CA SER A 116 -0.32 -3.55 7.35
C SER A 116 -0.57 -4.46 6.16
N VAL A 117 -1.62 -5.28 6.27
CA VAL A 117 -2.04 -6.22 5.21
C VAL A 117 -3.42 -5.85 4.69
N ASN A 118 -3.60 -5.95 3.37
CA ASN A 118 -4.91 -5.79 2.76
C ASN A 118 -5.74 -7.09 2.82
N ALA A 119 -6.93 -7.09 2.25
CA ALA A 119 -7.82 -8.28 2.19
C ALA A 119 -7.21 -9.48 1.45
N MET A 120 -6.17 -9.27 0.63
CA MET A 120 -5.41 -10.32 -0.06
C MET A 120 -4.17 -10.79 0.74
N GLY A 121 -3.96 -10.26 1.95
CA GLY A 121 -2.77 -10.51 2.76
C GLY A 121 -1.52 -9.79 2.25
N GLU A 122 -1.67 -8.80 1.36
CA GLU A 122 -0.54 -8.12 0.75
C GLU A 122 -0.10 -6.91 1.56
N THR A 123 1.21 -6.74 1.70
CA THR A 123 1.85 -5.62 2.39
C THR A 123 2.29 -4.54 1.40
N ALA A 124 2.75 -3.38 1.90
CA ALA A 124 3.32 -2.33 1.06
C ALA A 124 4.47 -2.83 0.16
N LEU A 125 5.28 -3.80 0.65
CA LEU A 125 6.35 -4.42 -0.15
C LEU A 125 5.83 -5.21 -1.35
N HIS A 126 4.70 -5.92 -1.21
CA HIS A 126 4.08 -6.63 -2.32
C HIS A 126 3.56 -5.67 -3.40
N HIS A 127 3.06 -4.50 -3.00
CA HIS A 127 2.65 -3.44 -3.92
C HIS A 127 3.86 -2.77 -4.58
N ALA A 128 4.92 -2.47 -3.84
CA ALA A 128 6.18 -1.97 -4.39
C ALA A 128 6.76 -2.92 -5.45
N ALA A 129 6.68 -4.24 -5.21
CA ALA A 129 7.14 -5.26 -6.15
C ALA A 129 6.47 -5.21 -7.53
N ARG A 130 5.23 -4.71 -7.61
CA ARG A 130 4.45 -4.59 -8.85
C ARG A 130 4.74 -3.33 -9.64
N ASN A 131 5.49 -2.40 -9.05
CA ASN A 131 5.89 -1.20 -9.75
C ASN A 131 6.79 -1.57 -10.94
N LYS A 132 6.48 -0.98 -12.10
CA LYS A 132 7.17 -1.25 -13.37
C LYS A 132 8.61 -0.71 -13.37
N ASP A 133 8.83 0.39 -12.66
CA ASP A 133 10.12 1.07 -12.62
C ASP A 133 11.06 0.40 -11.62
N ILE A 134 12.08 -0.30 -12.13
CA ILE A 134 13.03 -1.08 -11.32
C ILE A 134 13.76 -0.20 -10.30
N HIS A 135 14.18 1.00 -10.71
CA HIS A 135 14.93 1.92 -9.85
C HIS A 135 14.10 2.44 -8.68
N THR A 136 12.87 2.88 -8.93
CA THR A 136 11.99 3.39 -7.88
C THR A 136 11.45 2.26 -7.02
N ARG A 137 11.18 1.08 -7.60
CA ARG A 137 10.85 -0.15 -6.87
C ARG A 137 11.91 -0.50 -5.84
N ASP A 138 13.17 -0.64 -6.25
CA ASP A 138 14.28 -1.02 -5.36
C ASP A 138 14.47 0.00 -4.23
N ARG A 139 14.32 1.29 -4.59
CA ARG A 139 14.40 2.38 -3.62
C ARG A 139 13.27 2.33 -2.59
N ILE A 140 12.02 2.14 -3.02
CA ILE A 140 10.85 2.04 -2.14
C ILE A 140 10.95 0.79 -1.26
N MET A 141 11.40 -0.34 -1.81
CA MET A 141 11.63 -1.55 -1.02
C MET A 141 12.68 -1.34 0.06
N THR A 142 13.78 -0.65 -0.27
CA THR A 142 14.80 -0.27 0.70
C THR A 142 14.22 0.61 1.81
N LEU A 143 13.45 1.64 1.46
CA LEU A 143 12.79 2.53 2.44
C LEU A 143 11.80 1.79 3.34
N LEU A 144 11.03 0.86 2.78
CA LEU A 144 10.10 0.03 3.55
C LEU A 144 10.84 -0.92 4.50
N ASN A 145 11.93 -1.54 4.04
CA ASN A 145 12.78 -2.38 4.89
C ASN A 145 13.41 -1.58 6.04
N GLU A 146 13.90 -0.37 5.76
CA GLU A 146 14.40 0.57 6.78
C GLU A 146 13.30 0.96 7.79
N ALA A 147 12.05 1.05 7.34
CA ALA A 147 10.88 1.26 8.19
C ALA A 147 10.44 0.02 9.00
N GLY A 148 11.15 -1.11 8.86
CA GLY A 148 10.84 -2.36 9.56
C GLY A 148 9.77 -3.21 8.90
N ALA A 149 9.55 -3.06 7.59
CA ALA A 149 8.72 -3.99 6.82
C ALA A 149 9.37 -5.38 6.78
N ASP A 150 8.56 -6.43 6.91
CA ASP A 150 9.03 -7.81 6.75
C ASP A 150 9.07 -8.20 5.25
N PRO A 151 10.27 -8.41 4.65
CA PRO A 151 10.41 -8.80 3.26
C PRO A 151 10.01 -10.26 2.98
N SER A 152 9.95 -11.08 4.02
CA SER A 152 9.56 -12.49 3.95
C SER A 152 8.05 -12.70 4.12
N ALA A 153 7.31 -11.63 4.45
CA ALA A 153 5.87 -11.67 4.57
C ALA A 153 5.24 -12.29 3.31
N ARG A 154 4.34 -13.25 3.51
CA ARG A 154 3.66 -13.97 2.43
C ARG A 154 2.22 -13.50 2.35
N ASN A 155 1.77 -13.19 1.15
CA ASN A 155 0.36 -12.88 0.90
C ASN A 155 -0.53 -14.13 0.94
N GLY A 156 -1.84 -13.96 0.72
CA GLY A 156 -2.81 -15.06 0.65
C GLY A 156 -2.53 -16.10 -0.46
N LYS A 157 -1.63 -15.81 -1.40
CA LYS A 157 -1.14 -16.76 -2.42
C LYS A 157 0.17 -17.43 -2.01
N SER A 158 0.61 -17.25 -0.78
CA SER A 158 1.89 -17.73 -0.27
C SER A 158 3.08 -17.23 -1.11
N LYS A 159 3.01 -16.02 -1.67
CA LYS A 159 4.12 -15.38 -2.39
C LYS A 159 4.65 -14.23 -1.57
N CYS A 160 5.97 -14.07 -1.50
CA CYS A 160 6.60 -12.87 -0.95
C CYS A 160 6.76 -11.79 -2.03
N ALA A 161 7.16 -10.58 -1.62
CA ALA A 161 7.39 -9.47 -2.55
C ALA A 161 8.45 -9.80 -3.62
N ASN A 162 9.53 -10.49 -3.24
CA ASN A 162 10.54 -10.96 -4.19
C ASN A 162 9.97 -11.96 -5.20
N ASP A 163 9.13 -12.91 -4.77
CA ASP A 163 8.48 -13.86 -5.69
C ASP A 163 7.61 -13.16 -6.73
N LEU A 164 7.05 -11.98 -6.42
CA LEU A 164 6.26 -11.18 -7.35
C LEU A 164 7.12 -10.46 -8.39
N ILE A 165 8.31 -9.99 -8.01
CA ILE A 165 9.27 -9.35 -8.93
C ILE A 165 9.72 -10.33 -10.01
N TYR A 166 10.00 -11.57 -9.60
CA TYR A 166 10.49 -12.62 -10.51
C TYR A 166 9.39 -13.33 -11.28
N ALA A 167 8.10 -13.09 -11.00
CA ALA A 167 6.99 -13.74 -11.70
C ALA A 167 6.68 -13.09 -13.08
N ASP A 168 7.04 -11.82 -13.29
CA ASP A 168 6.90 -11.13 -14.59
C ASP A 168 8.09 -11.42 -15.52
N ALA A 169 9.26 -11.75 -14.96
CA ALA A 169 10.37 -12.32 -15.71
C ALA A 169 10.05 -13.80 -15.98
N ALA A 170 9.91 -14.19 -17.25
CA ALA A 170 9.76 -15.60 -17.62
C ALA A 170 10.77 -16.47 -16.82
N PRO A 171 10.36 -17.65 -16.32
CA PRO A 171 11.22 -18.45 -15.46
C PRO A 171 12.49 -18.84 -16.22
N SER A 172 13.62 -18.23 -15.87
CA SER A 172 14.91 -18.81 -16.19
C SER A 172 15.10 -19.97 -15.21
N PRO A 173 15.24 -21.23 -15.69
CA PRO A 173 15.15 -22.43 -14.86
C PRO A 173 16.45 -22.69 -14.09
N ALA A 174 16.86 -21.79 -13.19
CA ALA A 174 18.19 -21.87 -12.56
C ALA A 174 18.23 -21.77 -11.03
N LEU A 175 17.13 -21.54 -10.31
CA LEU A 175 17.16 -21.37 -8.85
C LEU A 175 16.10 -22.16 -8.08
N ALA A 176 15.71 -23.32 -8.60
CA ALA A 176 14.97 -24.34 -7.84
C ALA A 176 15.92 -25.30 -7.08
N SER A 177 16.98 -24.78 -6.46
CA SER A 177 17.88 -25.60 -5.64
C SER A 177 18.48 -24.84 -4.46
N ALA A 178 17.66 -24.42 -3.50
CA ALA A 178 18.15 -24.20 -2.14
C ALA A 178 16.98 -24.16 -1.14
N SER A 179 17.14 -24.90 -0.05
CA SER A 179 16.34 -24.92 1.18
C SER A 179 15.02 -25.72 1.18
N ALA A 180 15.17 -27.05 1.25
CA ALA A 180 14.37 -27.86 2.17
C ALA A 180 15.35 -28.81 2.89
N GLY A 181 16.12 -28.25 3.81
CA GLY A 181 17.02 -28.98 4.69
C GLY A 181 16.56 -28.87 6.13
N GLU A 182 15.56 -29.68 6.50
CA GLU A 182 15.14 -30.04 7.86
C GLU A 182 14.37 -31.36 7.67
N GLY A 183 14.64 -32.51 8.26
CA GLY A 183 15.53 -32.92 9.34
C GLY A 183 14.85 -34.14 10.00
N THR A 184 15.29 -35.37 9.69
CA THR A 184 14.92 -36.53 10.53
C THR A 184 16.10 -37.47 10.68
N LEU A 185 16.56 -37.52 11.92
CA LEU A 185 17.62 -38.35 12.47
C LEU A 185 17.25 -39.84 12.41
N ALA A 186 18.16 -40.68 11.90
CA ALA A 186 18.23 -42.09 12.29
C ALA A 186 19.69 -42.60 12.19
N ARG A 187 20.18 -43.11 13.33
CA ARG A 187 21.54 -43.54 13.69
C ARG A 187 22.17 -44.60 12.76
N PRO A 188 23.51 -44.66 12.66
CA PRO A 188 24.22 -45.80 12.09
C PRO A 188 24.53 -46.86 13.17
N GLY A 189 24.34 -48.14 12.84
CA GLY A 189 24.97 -49.25 13.57
C GLY A 189 24.10 -50.48 13.76
N ALA A 190 24.30 -51.51 12.91
CA ALA A 190 24.31 -52.92 13.31
C ALA A 190 24.90 -53.82 12.19
N LEU A 191 25.94 -54.56 12.57
CA LEU A 191 26.64 -55.70 11.95
C LEU A 191 25.90 -56.54 10.87
N PRO A 192 26.62 -57.06 9.86
CA PRO A 192 26.25 -58.32 9.20
C PRO A 192 26.79 -59.51 10.00
N THR A 193 25.90 -60.35 10.52
CA THR A 193 26.24 -61.71 10.98
C THR A 193 26.39 -62.62 9.77
N GLY A 194 27.60 -63.13 9.56
CA GLY A 194 27.82 -64.33 8.75
C GLY A 194 27.56 -65.58 9.59
N GLN A 195 26.94 -66.58 8.98
CA GLN A 195 27.10 -68.03 9.22
C GLN A 195 26.85 -68.68 7.85
N GLU A 196 27.91 -69.23 7.26
CA GLU A 196 28.12 -70.68 7.01
C GLU A 196 27.15 -71.28 5.97
#